data_AF-A0A8E0WN52-F1
#
_entry.id   AF-A0A8E0WN52-F1
#
_cell.length_a   1.000
_cell.length_b   1.000
_cell.length_c   1.000
_cell.angle_alpha   90.00
_cell.angle_beta   90.00
_cell.angle_gamma   90.00
#
_symmetry.space_group_name_H-M   'P 1'
#
loop_
_entity.id
_entity.type
_entity.pdbx_description
1 polymer ?
#
loop_
_entity_poly.entity_id
_entity_poly.type
_entity_poly.pdbx_seq_one_letter_code
_entity_poly.pdbx_strand_id
1 'polypeptide(L)'
;MQYQKAQDKEFFYNFYLNNIKHVNNWNLVDASAHHIIGAYLWDKEKDYLFTLTKLEILWERRIAIVATWYFIKNNELDTTFEIYSINLKSCRNG
;
A
#
# COMPACT_ATOMS: atom_id res chain seq x y z
N MET A 1 22.60 -8.87 -0.80
CA MET A 1 21.93 -7.65 -1.31
C MET A 1 21.64 -6.76 -0.11
N GLN A 2 22.48 -5.77 0.14
CA GLN A 2 22.31 -4.82 1.25
C GLN A 2 21.48 -3.64 0.73
N TYR A 3 20.25 -3.45 1.24
CA TYR A 3 19.47 -2.23 1.01
C TYR A 3 19.92 -1.18 2.04
N GLN A 4 20.49 -0.08 1.56
CA GLN A 4 21.05 0.97 2.40
C GLN A 4 19.92 1.80 3.03
N LYS A 5 20.14 2.18 4.29
CA LYS A 5 19.14 2.55 5.29
C LYS A 5 18.53 3.94 5.00
N ALA A 6 17.19 4.02 5.01
CA ALA A 6 16.35 5.22 5.04
C ALA A 6 16.26 6.12 3.78
N GLN A 7 17.36 6.64 3.22
CA GLN A 7 17.30 7.60 2.09
C GLN A 7 16.70 6.96 0.81
N ASP A 8 17.00 5.68 0.60
CA ASP A 8 16.51 4.93 -0.54
C ASP A 8 14.99 4.66 -0.45
N LYS A 9 14.44 4.49 0.76
CA LYS A 9 13.03 4.13 0.93
C LYS A 9 12.10 5.26 0.49
N GLU A 10 12.42 6.50 0.85
CA GLU A 10 11.64 7.67 0.44
C GLU A 10 11.72 7.87 -1.07
N PHE A 11 12.91 7.69 -1.66
CA PHE A 11 13.08 7.73 -3.11
C PHE A 11 12.20 6.68 -3.81
N PHE A 12 12.26 5.42 -3.38
CA PHE A 12 11.44 4.36 -3.97
C PHE A 12 9.95 4.57 -3.74
N TYR A 13 9.55 5.08 -2.58
CA TYR A 13 8.18 5.46 -2.30
C TYR A 13 7.69 6.53 -3.27
N ASN A 14 8.41 7.65 -3.38
CA ASN A 14 8.05 8.74 -4.29
C ASN A 14 8.06 8.29 -5.75
N PHE A 15 9.06 7.49 -6.14
CA PHE A 15 9.12 6.89 -7.48
C PHE A 15 7.88 6.01 -7.75
N TYR A 16 7.48 5.20 -6.78
CA TYR A 16 6.31 4.35 -6.90
C TYR A 16 5.03 5.18 -7.05
N LEU A 17 4.85 6.22 -6.23
CA LEU A 17 3.69 7.10 -6.30
C LEU A 17 3.59 7.83 -7.64
N ASN A 18 4.71 8.36 -8.12
CA ASN A 18 4.77 9.05 -9.42
C ASN A 18 4.40 8.12 -10.58
N ASN A 19 4.58 6.81 -10.42
CA ASN A 19 4.30 5.81 -11.43
C ASN A 19 3.07 4.93 -11.11
N ILE A 20 2.27 5.27 -10.09
CA ILE A 20 1.20 4.41 -9.57
C ILE A 20 0.17 4.02 -10.64
N LYS A 21 -0.07 4.92 -11.60
CA LYS A 21 -0.97 4.71 -12.75
C LYS A 21 -0.49 3.60 -13.70
N HIS A 22 0.81 3.32 -13.71
CA HIS A 22 1.43 2.25 -14.49
C HIS A 22 1.47 0.92 -13.72
N VAL A 23 1.17 0.94 -12.43
CA VAL A 23 1.12 -0.25 -11.58
C VAL A 23 -0.26 -0.91 -11.70
N ASN A 24 -0.52 -1.52 -12.85
CA ASN A 24 -1.81 -2.11 -13.20
C ASN A 24 -1.74 -3.63 -13.45
N ASN A 25 -0.71 -4.30 -12.92
CA ASN A 25 -0.55 -5.75 -13.03
C ASN A 25 -0.50 -6.38 -11.63
N TRP A 26 -1.25 -7.48 -11.46
CA TRP A 26 -1.25 -8.30 -10.25
C TRP A 26 0.17 -8.55 -9.73
N ASN A 27 1.03 -9.13 -10.56
CA ASN A 27 2.35 -9.60 -10.14
C ASN A 27 3.23 -8.43 -9.67
N LEU A 28 3.10 -7.28 -10.34
CA LEU A 28 3.84 -6.08 -9.97
C LEU A 28 3.38 -5.55 -8.61
N VAL A 29 2.06 -5.45 -8.37
CA VAL A 29 1.52 -4.99 -7.09
C VAL A 29 1.94 -5.93 -5.95
N ASP A 30 1.76 -7.25 -6.10
CA ASP A 30 2.09 -8.23 -5.06
C ASP A 30 3.56 -8.21 -4.68
N ALA A 31 4.45 -8.15 -5.67
CA ALA A 31 5.88 -8.19 -5.44
C ALA A 31 6.45 -6.89 -4.84
N SER A 32 5.78 -5.75 -5.04
CA SER A 32 6.36 -4.43 -4.75
C SER A 32 5.67 -3.65 -3.63
N ALA A 33 4.33 -3.66 -3.55
CA ALA A 33 3.58 -2.71 -2.72
C ALA A 33 3.92 -2.86 -1.22
N HIS A 34 4.08 -4.08 -0.73
CA HIS A 34 4.45 -4.34 0.67
C HIS A 34 5.91 -3.97 1.00
N HIS A 35 6.83 -4.14 0.05
CA HIS A 35 8.25 -3.81 0.24
C HIS A 35 8.56 -2.33 0.09
N ILE A 36 7.77 -1.60 -0.71
CA ILE A 36 7.99 -0.17 -0.97
C ILE A 36 7.05 0.66 -0.09
N ILE A 37 5.75 0.60 -0.33
CA ILE A 37 4.75 1.41 0.40
C ILE A 37 4.65 0.92 1.84
N GLY A 38 4.43 -0.38 2.06
CA GLY A 38 4.28 -0.96 3.40
C GLY A 38 5.51 -0.70 4.28
N ALA A 39 6.71 -0.96 3.75
CA ALA A 39 7.95 -0.77 4.50
C ALA A 39 8.35 0.70 4.73
N TYR A 40 7.82 1.63 3.93
CA TYR A 40 8.02 3.07 4.10
C TYR A 40 7.02 3.68 5.08
N LEU A 41 5.76 3.22 5.08
CA LEU A 41 4.69 3.73 5.95
C LEU A 41 4.66 3.07 7.34
N TRP A 42 5.61 2.18 7.64
CA TRP A 42 5.67 1.48 8.93
C TRP A 42 5.83 2.42 10.13
N ASP A 43 6.74 3.37 10.03
CA ASP A 43 7.08 4.36 11.05
C ASP A 43 6.53 5.76 10.72
N LYS A 44 5.52 5.84 9.83
CA LYS A 44 4.94 7.09 9.33
C LYS A 44 3.41 7.06 9.37
N GLU A 45 2.81 8.20 9.05
CA GLU A 45 1.36 8.34 8.89
C GLU A 45 0.85 7.48 7.73
N LYS A 46 -0.29 6.81 7.94
CA LYS A 46 -0.84 5.81 7.01
C LYS A 46 -1.96 6.37 6.12
N ASP A 47 -2.22 7.67 6.20
CA ASP A 47 -3.30 8.41 5.53
C ASP A 47 -3.38 8.14 4.02
N TYR A 48 -2.23 7.94 3.40
CA TYR A 48 -2.17 7.65 1.97
C TYR A 48 -2.82 6.30 1.62
N LEU A 49 -2.68 5.26 2.46
CA LEU A 49 -3.34 3.96 2.24
C LEU A 49 -4.86 4.11 2.27
N PHE A 50 -5.38 4.91 3.19
CA PHE A 50 -6.81 5.20 3.28
C PHE A 50 -7.30 6.00 2.08
N THR A 51 -6.47 6.90 1.56
CA THR A 51 -6.78 7.66 0.33
C THR A 51 -6.92 6.70 -0.86
N LEU A 52 -5.94 5.81 -1.07
CA LEU A 52 -5.98 4.79 -2.13
C LEU A 52 -7.21 3.88 -2.04
N THR A 53 -7.66 3.58 -0.82
CA THR A 53 -8.84 2.72 -0.58
C THR A 53 -10.15 3.41 -0.99
N LYS A 54 -10.21 4.74 -0.95
CA LYS A 54 -11.40 5.52 -1.32
C LYS A 54 -11.53 5.78 -2.83
N LEU A 55 -10.45 5.62 -3.60
CA LEU A 55 -10.44 5.83 -5.04
C LEU A 55 -11.22 4.70 -5.74
N GLU A 56 -11.80 4.96 -6.92
CA GLU A 56 -12.57 3.95 -7.68
C GLU A 56 -11.68 2.96 -8.45
N ILE A 57 -10.37 3.21 -8.50
CA ILE A 57 -9.43 2.40 -9.27
C ILE A 57 -9.09 1.12 -8.48
N LEU A 58 -9.42 -0.03 -9.06
CA LEU A 58 -9.21 -1.35 -8.46
C LEU A 58 -7.75 -1.61 -8.06
N TRP A 59 -6.80 -1.16 -8.90
CA TRP A 59 -5.37 -1.34 -8.63
C TRP A 59 -4.90 -0.55 -7.43
N GLU A 60 -5.39 0.67 -7.22
CA GLU A 60 -5.04 1.52 -6.07
C GLU A 60 -5.57 0.93 -4.77
N ARG A 61 -6.81 0.41 -4.77
CA ARG A 61 -7.36 -0.34 -3.62
C ARG A 61 -6.55 -1.59 -3.31
N ARG A 62 -6.11 -2.30 -4.35
CA ARG A 62 -5.29 -3.50 -4.21
C ARG A 62 -3.92 -3.17 -3.62
N ILE A 63 -3.30 -2.10 -4.08
CA ILE A 63 -2.04 -1.58 -3.52
C ILE A 63 -2.22 -1.27 -2.03
N ALA A 64 -3.33 -0.63 -1.63
CA ALA A 64 -3.60 -0.33 -0.23
C ALA A 64 -3.65 -1.60 0.64
N ILE A 65 -4.35 -2.65 0.19
CA ILE A 65 -4.43 -3.94 0.90
C ILE A 65 -3.06 -4.65 0.91
N VAL A 66 -2.38 -4.76 -0.24
CA VAL A 66 -1.11 -5.50 -0.32
C VAL A 66 -0.02 -4.80 0.50
N ALA A 67 -0.03 -3.47 0.55
CA ALA A 67 0.91 -2.71 1.37
C ALA A 67 0.83 -3.10 2.86
N THR A 68 -0.36 -3.43 3.38
CA THR A 68 -0.51 -3.84 4.79
C THR A 68 0.06 -5.23 5.09
N TRP A 69 0.46 -6.02 4.09
CA TRP A 69 1.19 -7.27 4.33
C TRP A 69 2.43 -7.00 5.21
N TYR A 70 3.13 -5.90 4.97
CA TYR A 70 4.28 -5.52 5.80
C TYR A 70 3.88 -5.36 7.28
N PHE A 71 2.71 -4.79 7.57
CA PHE A 71 2.20 -4.58 8.93
C PHE A 71 1.81 -5.90 9.59
N ILE A 72 1.13 -6.78 8.83
CA ILE A 72 0.77 -8.13 9.28
C ILE A 72 2.02 -8.92 9.70
N LYS A 73 3.10 -8.85 8.91
CA LYS A 73 4.39 -9.48 9.25
C LYS A 73 5.01 -8.95 10.55
N ASN A 74 4.65 -7.73 10.96
CA ASN A 74 5.10 -7.09 12.19
C ASN A 74 4.02 -7.10 13.29
N ASN A 75 3.02 -7.99 13.20
CA ASN A 75 1.93 -8.16 14.17
C ASN A 75 1.01 -6.93 14.34
N GLU A 76 0.92 -6.05 13.34
CA GLU A 76 -0.04 -4.93 13.32
C GLU A 76 -1.17 -5.26 12.33
N LEU A 77 -2.38 -5.44 12.85
CA LEU A 77 -3.54 -5.89 12.07
C LEU A 77 -4.64 -4.82 11.96
N ASP A 78 -4.63 -3.82 12.83
CA ASP A 78 -5.70 -2.82 12.94
C ASP A 78 -5.84 -2.03 11.63
N THR A 79 -4.72 -1.57 11.06
CA THR A 79 -4.71 -0.88 9.76
C THR A 79 -5.32 -1.75 8.66
N THR A 80 -5.03 -3.06 8.67
CA THR A 80 -5.55 -3.99 7.67
C THR A 80 -7.07 -4.12 7.78
N PHE A 81 -7.59 -4.27 9.00
CA PHE A 81 -9.04 -4.39 9.21
C PHE A 81 -9.80 -3.10 8.87
N GLU A 82 -9.22 -1.94 9.15
CA GLU A 82 -9.82 -0.66 8.78
C GLU A 82 -9.91 -0.50 7.25
N ILE A 83 -8.82 -0.75 6.52
CA ILE A 83 -8.81 -0.70 5.06
C ILE A 83 -9.80 -1.71 4.46
N TYR A 84 -9.82 -2.94 4.98
CA TYR A 84 -10.77 -3.96 4.55
C TYR A 84 -12.23 -3.52 4.74
N SER A 85 -12.54 -2.91 5.89
CA SER A 85 -13.88 -2.40 6.20
C SER A 85 -14.33 -1.30 5.24
N ILE A 86 -13.43 -0.42 4.81
CA ILE A 86 -13.73 0.63 3.83
C ILE A 86 -13.99 0.02 2.44
N ASN A 87 -13.15 -0.91 2.00
CA ASN A 87 -13.30 -1.58 0.72
C ASN A 87 -14.66 -2.30 0.61
N LEU A 88 -15.08 -3.03 1.65
CA LEU A 88 -16.37 -3.71 1.68
C LEU A 88 -17.55 -2.75 1.56
N LYS A 89 -17.49 -1.58 2.22
CA LYS A 89 -18.53 -0.55 2.10
C LYS A 89 -18.62 0.00 0.69
N SER A 90 -17.48 0.24 0.03
CA SER A 90 -17.49 0.73 -1.35
C SER A 90 -18.09 -0.26 -2.34
N CYS A 91 -17.88 -1.57 -2.16
CA CYS A 91 -18.48 -2.60 -3.04
C CYS A 91 -20.00 -2.72 -2.91
N ARG A 92 -20.60 -2.24 -1.82
CA ARG A 92 -22.06 -2.32 -1.61
C ARG A 92 -22.85 -1.17 -2.22
N ASN A 93 -22.18 -0.11 -2.66
CA ASN A 93 -22.80 1.12 -3.17
C ASN A 93 -22.71 1.26 -4.71
N GLY A 94 -22.30 0.20 -5.41
CA GLY A 94 -22.18 0.15 -6.88
C GLY A 94 -23.16 -0.82 -7.51
#